data_AF-A0A090MYB7-F1
#
_entry.id   AF-A0A090MYB7-F1
#
_cell.length_a   1.000
_cell.length_b   1.000
_cell.length_c   1.000
_cell.angle_alpha   90.00
_cell.angle_beta   90.00
_cell.angle_gamma   90.00
#
_symmetry.space_group_name_H-M   'P 1'
#
loop_
_entity.id
_entity.type
_entity.pdbx_description
1 polymer ?
#
loop_
_entity_poly.entity_id
_entity_poly.type
_entity_poly.pdbx_seq_one_letter_code
_entity_poly.pdbx_strand_id
1 'polypeptide(L)'
;MICYKIFISTIIFLIGIVNLNHPNAAEHLPKSKNISKIRQIRSDNSFDPLNAHGGIFRKLSLSSEDLQKISEYHALTDYSKIIELIESKILESDNIKNKEKVNLLKIIHRMRPPKSVKHLLTKNDKHKMKHHYQKQEIGQAMDIVLKRLDEKDPETRREIVDYFGLGKHDPKNIELLRNEK
;
A
#
# COMPACT_ATOMS: atom_id res chain seq x y z
N MET A 1 -19.59 -12.70 2.88
CA MET A 1 -19.18 -11.40 2.30
C MET A 1 -18.30 -10.58 3.27
N ILE A 2 -17.31 -11.23 3.89
CA ILE A 2 -16.32 -10.61 4.79
C ILE A 2 -15.06 -10.16 4.00
N CYS A 3 -14.94 -10.64 2.76
CA CYS A 3 -13.72 -10.64 1.94
C CYS A 3 -13.38 -9.28 1.28
N TYR A 4 -14.32 -8.32 1.24
CA TYR A 4 -14.09 -6.97 0.70
C TYR A 4 -13.51 -6.02 1.76
N LYS A 5 -13.60 -6.38 3.05
CA LYS A 5 -13.23 -5.50 4.19
C LYS A 5 -11.73 -5.33 4.39
N ILE A 6 -10.93 -6.30 3.95
CA ILE A 6 -9.47 -6.31 4.14
C ILE A 6 -8.75 -5.76 2.89
N PHE A 7 -9.32 -5.99 1.71
CA PHE A 7 -8.83 -5.53 0.40
C PHE A 7 -8.59 -4.01 0.35
N ILE A 8 -9.52 -3.25 0.94
CA ILE A 8 -9.39 -1.80 0.97
C ILE A 8 -8.40 -1.39 2.07
N SER A 9 -8.18 -2.13 3.16
CA SER A 9 -7.32 -1.66 4.28
C SER A 9 -5.83 -1.56 3.94
N THR A 10 -5.28 -2.49 3.14
CA THR A 10 -3.87 -2.42 2.67
C THR A 10 -3.67 -1.42 1.54
N ILE A 11 -4.68 -1.19 0.68
CA ILE A 11 -4.64 -0.11 -0.31
C ILE A 11 -5.03 1.25 0.34
N ILE A 12 -5.76 1.25 1.45
CA ILE A 12 -5.97 2.40 2.34
C ILE A 12 -4.71 2.73 3.11
N PHE A 13 -3.68 1.89 3.15
CA PHE A 13 -2.36 2.36 3.59
C PHE A 13 -1.86 3.51 2.70
N LEU A 14 -2.14 3.45 1.39
CA LEU A 14 -1.82 4.50 0.40
C LEU A 14 -2.74 5.72 0.48
N ILE A 15 -3.97 5.53 0.96
CA ILE A 15 -5.01 6.57 1.07
C ILE A 15 -5.06 7.15 2.51
N GLY A 16 -4.51 6.43 3.49
CA GLY A 16 -4.61 6.70 4.92
C GLY A 16 -3.74 7.88 5.34
N ILE A 17 -2.60 8.07 4.67
CA ILE A 17 -1.79 9.29 4.81
C ILE A 17 -2.49 10.50 4.16
N VAL A 18 -3.32 10.29 3.13
CA VAL A 18 -4.17 11.33 2.52
C VAL A 18 -5.39 11.67 3.40
N ASN A 19 -5.92 10.69 4.13
CA ASN A 19 -7.13 10.82 4.96
C ASN A 19 -6.95 11.59 6.28
N LEU A 20 -5.76 12.07 6.60
CA LEU A 20 -5.61 13.07 7.67
C LEU A 20 -6.27 14.40 7.31
N ASN A 21 -6.62 14.66 6.04
CA ASN A 21 -7.18 15.94 5.60
C ASN A 21 -8.60 15.92 5.01
N HIS A 22 -9.13 14.84 4.40
CA HIS A 22 -10.42 14.95 3.67
C HIS A 22 -11.32 13.69 3.68
N PRO A 23 -12.50 13.73 4.34
CA PRO A 23 -13.40 12.58 4.53
C PRO A 23 -14.16 12.08 3.28
N ASN A 24 -13.95 12.67 2.10
CA ASN A 24 -14.73 12.41 0.89
C ASN A 24 -14.07 11.51 -0.17
N ALA A 25 -12.89 10.92 0.13
CA ALA A 25 -12.12 10.08 -0.81
C ALA A 25 -12.80 8.77 -1.29
N ALA A 26 -14.04 8.49 -0.87
CA ALA A 26 -14.80 7.29 -1.24
C ALA A 26 -16.10 7.60 -2.01
N GLU A 27 -16.35 8.86 -2.40
CA GLU A 27 -17.64 9.29 -2.94
C GLU A 27 -17.94 8.80 -4.37
N HIS A 28 -16.91 8.40 -5.12
CA HIS A 28 -17.03 7.89 -6.50
C HIS A 28 -17.22 6.37 -6.61
N LEU A 29 -17.26 5.63 -5.49
CA LEU A 29 -17.62 4.22 -5.52
C LEU A 29 -19.15 4.10 -5.71
N PRO A 30 -19.65 3.26 -6.64
CA PRO A 30 -21.07 3.14 -6.92
C PRO A 30 -21.84 2.84 -5.62
N LYS A 31 -22.85 3.65 -5.30
CA LYS A 31 -23.65 3.60 -4.06
C LYS A 31 -24.43 2.28 -3.94
N SER A 32 -23.73 1.23 -3.54
CA SER A 32 -24.32 -0.02 -3.09
C SER A 32 -24.76 0.13 -1.63
N LYS A 33 -25.94 -0.40 -1.28
CA LYS A 33 -26.48 -0.40 0.10
C LYS A 33 -25.53 -1.02 1.15
N ASN A 34 -24.48 -1.70 0.72
CA ASN A 34 -23.41 -2.22 1.58
C ASN A 34 -22.36 -1.18 2.02
N ILE A 35 -22.28 -0.01 1.35
CA ILE A 35 -21.24 1.01 1.60
C ILE A 35 -21.52 1.84 2.87
N SER A 36 -22.78 2.06 3.23
CA SER A 36 -23.15 2.72 4.50
C SER A 36 -22.65 1.92 5.71
N LYS A 37 -22.69 0.58 5.65
CA LYS A 37 -22.12 -0.32 6.66
C LYS A 37 -20.58 -0.33 6.65
N ILE A 38 -19.95 -0.11 5.48
CA ILE A 38 -18.48 0.01 5.33
C ILE A 38 -17.95 1.31 5.94
N ARG A 39 -18.71 2.42 5.86
CA ARG A 39 -18.40 3.67 6.57
C ARG A 39 -18.38 3.48 8.10
N GLN A 40 -19.29 2.66 8.63
CA GLN A 40 -19.39 2.34 10.06
C GLN A 40 -18.29 1.39 10.58
N ILE A 41 -17.59 0.66 9.71
CA ILE A 41 -16.48 -0.22 10.13
C ILE A 41 -15.16 0.54 10.27
N ARG A 42 -15.02 1.68 9.57
CA ARG A 42 -13.85 2.57 9.70
C ARG A 42 -13.76 3.27 11.07
N SER A 43 -14.85 3.31 11.84
CA SER A 43 -14.85 3.83 13.21
C SER A 43 -14.33 2.83 14.25
N ASP A 44 -14.02 1.59 13.89
CA ASP A 44 -13.44 0.59 14.79
C ASP A 44 -11.89 0.57 14.69
N ASN A 45 -11.25 1.68 15.10
CA ASN A 45 -9.94 1.84 15.79
C ASN A 45 -8.74 0.85 15.64
N SER A 46 -8.61 -0.05 14.65
CA SER A 46 -7.59 -1.13 14.72
C SER A 46 -6.43 -1.11 13.71
N PHE A 47 -6.43 -0.27 12.68
CA PHE A 47 -5.32 -0.23 11.69
C PHE A 47 -4.45 1.01 11.87
N ASP A 48 -3.23 0.81 12.36
CA ASP A 48 -2.22 1.86 12.38
C ASP A 48 -1.18 1.66 11.27
N PRO A 49 -1.16 2.53 10.24
CA PRO A 49 -0.17 2.45 9.18
C PRO A 49 1.27 2.66 9.68
N LEU A 50 1.48 3.41 10.76
CA LEU A 50 2.84 3.62 11.29
C LEU A 50 3.37 2.39 12.03
N ASN A 51 2.48 1.50 12.47
CA ASN A 51 2.82 0.20 13.04
C ASN A 51 2.98 -0.90 11.98
N ALA A 52 2.58 -0.64 10.73
CA ALA A 52 2.95 -1.51 9.63
C ALA A 52 4.48 -1.54 9.46
N HIS A 53 4.98 -2.53 8.74
CA HIS A 53 6.42 -2.65 8.47
C HIS A 53 7.29 -2.78 9.74
N GLY A 54 6.83 -3.56 10.73
CA GLY A 54 7.59 -3.80 11.97
C GLY A 54 7.73 -2.57 12.87
N GLY A 55 6.88 -1.55 12.67
CA GLY A 55 6.89 -0.33 13.46
C GLY A 55 8.08 0.60 13.20
N ILE A 56 8.80 0.44 12.07
CA ILE A 56 9.95 1.29 11.73
C ILE A 56 9.55 2.76 11.72
N PHE A 57 8.40 3.09 11.13
CA PHE A 57 7.96 4.48 10.99
C PHE A 57 7.67 5.16 12.34
N ARG A 58 7.20 4.42 13.36
CA ARG A 58 7.02 4.94 14.73
C ARG A 58 8.33 5.22 15.45
N LYS A 59 9.39 4.50 15.09
CA LYS A 59 10.70 4.61 15.75
C LYS A 59 11.53 5.78 15.22
N LEU A 60 11.12 6.36 14.09
CA LEU A 60 11.80 7.47 13.45
C LEU A 60 11.00 8.75 13.65
N SER A 61 11.71 9.85 13.89
CA SER A 61 11.11 11.19 13.94
C SER A 61 10.83 11.67 12.50
N LEU A 62 9.81 11.09 11.86
CA LEU A 62 9.40 11.44 10.51
C LEU A 62 8.54 12.71 10.51
N SER A 63 8.88 13.66 9.65
CA SER A 63 8.06 14.85 9.42
C SER A 63 6.82 14.51 8.58
N SER A 64 5.84 15.42 8.55
CA SER A 64 4.68 15.29 7.67
C SER A 64 5.08 15.19 6.19
N GLU A 65 6.15 15.89 5.78
CA GLU A 65 6.69 15.82 4.42
C GLU A 65 7.30 14.45 4.12
N ASP A 66 8.01 13.84 5.08
CA ASP A 66 8.56 12.50 4.93
C ASP A 66 7.43 11.47 4.75
N LEU A 67 6.38 11.57 5.58
CA LEU A 67 5.22 10.70 5.48
C LEU A 67 4.50 10.87 4.14
N GLN A 68 4.38 12.10 3.64
CA GLN A 68 3.80 12.37 2.33
C GLN A 68 4.62 11.73 1.20
N LYS A 69 5.96 11.83 1.25
CA LYS A 69 6.86 11.18 0.28
C LYS A 69 6.75 9.67 0.34
N ILE A 70 6.72 9.09 1.54
CA ILE A 70 6.55 7.64 1.74
C ILE A 70 5.23 7.18 1.12
N SER A 71 4.14 7.90 1.37
CA SER A 71 2.82 7.63 0.78
C SER A 71 2.85 7.67 -0.75
N GLU A 72 3.43 8.72 -1.33
CA GLU A 72 3.57 8.87 -2.78
C GLU A 72 4.41 7.72 -3.37
N TYR A 73 5.56 7.40 -2.76
CA TYR A 73 6.42 6.32 -3.26
C TYR A 73 5.75 4.95 -3.17
N HIS A 74 4.96 4.69 -2.13
CA HIS A 74 4.17 3.48 -2.08
C HIS A 74 3.15 3.45 -3.24
N ALA A 75 2.48 4.56 -3.54
CA ALA A 75 1.49 4.63 -4.62
C ALA A 75 2.15 4.37 -5.98
N LEU A 76 3.38 4.86 -6.16
CA LEU A 76 4.17 4.68 -7.37
C LEU A 76 4.95 3.37 -7.43
N THR A 77 4.86 2.50 -6.42
CA THR A 77 5.68 1.28 -6.28
C THR A 77 7.20 1.56 -6.30
N ASP A 78 7.60 2.75 -5.87
CA ASP A 78 8.99 3.24 -5.83
C ASP A 78 9.67 2.85 -4.50
N TYR A 79 9.63 1.57 -4.14
CA TYR A 79 10.13 1.08 -2.84
C TYR A 79 11.63 1.29 -2.61
N SER A 80 12.44 1.39 -3.67
CA SER A 80 13.84 1.80 -3.54
C SER A 80 13.98 3.18 -2.88
N LYS A 81 13.14 4.15 -3.28
CA LYS A 81 13.17 5.50 -2.71
C LYS A 81 12.68 5.53 -1.27
N ILE A 82 11.72 4.66 -0.91
CA ILE A 82 11.29 4.49 0.49
C ILE A 82 12.46 3.96 1.32
N ILE A 83 13.13 2.90 0.83
CA ILE A 83 14.28 2.31 1.53
C ILE A 83 15.37 3.36 1.72
N GLU A 84 15.78 4.07 0.67
CA GLU A 84 16.79 5.12 0.72
C GLU A 84 16.43 6.25 1.72
N LEU A 85 15.19 6.73 1.67
CA LEU A 85 14.70 7.76 2.60
C LEU A 85 14.77 7.27 4.06
N ILE A 86 14.30 6.05 4.32
CA ILE A 86 14.28 5.48 5.67
C ILE A 86 15.70 5.18 6.18
N GLU A 87 16.59 4.70 5.32
CA GLU A 87 18.00 4.50 5.65
C GLU A 87 18.67 5.81 6.09
N SER A 88 18.49 6.89 5.31
CA SER A 88 18.98 8.22 5.67
C SER A 88 18.43 8.66 7.03
N LYS A 89 17.11 8.53 7.27
CA LYS A 89 16.51 8.87 8.57
C LYS A 89 17.05 8.04 9.72
N ILE A 90 17.31 6.74 9.53
CA ILE A 90 17.92 5.88 10.56
C ILE A 90 19.34 6.35 10.88
N LEU A 91 20.13 6.67 9.86
CA LEU A 91 21.52 7.09 10.02
C LEU A 91 21.63 8.45 10.71
N GLU A 92 20.78 9.41 10.33
CA GLU A 92 20.71 10.77 10.89
C GLU A 92 20.10 10.83 12.29
N SER A 93 19.45 9.77 12.78
CA SER A 93 18.80 9.76 14.09
C SER A 93 19.82 9.69 15.23
N ASP A 94 20.07 10.80 15.92
CA ASP A 94 20.99 10.85 17.07
C ASP A 94 20.46 10.12 18.31
N ASN A 95 19.14 9.99 18.43
CA ASN A 95 18.46 9.34 19.55
C ASN A 95 18.42 7.80 19.47
N ILE A 96 18.88 7.20 18.36
CA ILE A 96 18.85 5.75 18.15
C ILE A 96 20.26 5.17 18.34
N LYS A 97 20.38 4.17 19.21
CA LYS A 97 21.66 3.47 19.44
C LYS A 97 22.12 2.72 18.18
N ASN A 98 23.42 2.65 17.93
CA ASN A 98 23.99 1.95 16.76
C ASN A 98 23.47 0.52 16.56
N LYS A 99 23.33 -0.26 17.65
CA LYS A 99 22.77 -1.62 17.58
C LYS A 99 21.34 -1.63 17.04
N GLU A 100 20.53 -0.65 17.43
CA GLU A 100 19.15 -0.51 16.95
C GLU A 100 19.13 0.01 15.51
N LYS A 101 19.99 0.97 15.13
CA LYS A 101 20.14 1.39 13.73
C LYS A 101 20.40 0.20 12.81
N VAL A 102 21.37 -0.67 13.16
CA VAL A 102 21.66 -1.89 12.40
C VAL A 102 20.44 -2.82 12.30
N ASN A 103 19.67 -2.94 13.37
CA ASN A 103 18.45 -3.76 13.36
C ASN A 103 17.38 -3.16 12.42
N LEU A 104 17.16 -1.85 12.48
CA LEU A 104 16.20 -1.16 11.61
C LEU A 104 16.58 -1.29 10.13
N LEU A 105 17.86 -1.13 9.81
CA LEU A 105 18.40 -1.35 8.46
C LEU A 105 18.16 -2.79 7.96
N LYS A 106 18.34 -3.79 8.83
CA LYS A 106 18.03 -5.18 8.48
C LYS A 106 16.54 -5.39 8.21
N ILE A 107 15.66 -4.78 9.02
CA ILE A 107 14.21 -4.93 8.87
C ILE A 107 13.75 -4.27 7.56
N ILE A 108 14.19 -3.03 7.23
CA ILE A 108 13.76 -2.34 6.01
C ILE A 108 14.19 -3.09 4.74
N HIS A 109 15.39 -3.67 4.71
CA HIS A 109 15.82 -4.52 3.59
C HIS A 109 15.06 -5.84 3.50
N ARG A 110 14.73 -6.47 4.63
CA ARG A 110 13.96 -7.72 4.65
C ARG A 110 12.53 -7.51 4.14
N MET A 111 11.97 -6.32 4.30
CA MET A 111 10.64 -5.96 3.83
C MET A 111 10.60 -5.45 2.38
N ARG A 112 11.74 -5.51 1.68
CA ARG A 112 11.79 -5.17 0.25
C ARG A 112 10.77 -6.05 -0.50
N PRO A 113 9.92 -5.45 -1.34
CA PRO A 113 8.95 -6.20 -2.11
C PRO A 113 9.62 -7.15 -3.12
N PRO A 114 8.90 -8.19 -3.58
CA PRO A 114 9.35 -9.03 -4.68
C PRO A 114 9.51 -8.21 -5.97
N LYS A 115 10.29 -8.75 -6.92
CA LYS A 115 10.57 -8.06 -8.21
C LYS A 115 9.30 -7.78 -9.00
N SER A 116 8.32 -8.67 -8.95
CA SER A 116 7.01 -8.52 -9.60
C SER A 116 6.28 -7.25 -9.18
N VAL A 117 6.28 -6.93 -7.88
CA VAL A 117 5.70 -5.70 -7.33
C VAL A 117 6.50 -4.47 -7.75
N LYS A 118 7.84 -4.54 -7.74
CA LYS A 118 8.71 -3.45 -8.19
C LYS A 118 8.45 -3.06 -9.65
N HIS A 119 8.11 -4.03 -10.49
CA HIS A 119 7.86 -3.87 -11.92
C HIS A 119 6.37 -3.89 -12.28
N LEU A 120 5.48 -3.71 -11.29
CA LEU A 120 4.04 -3.66 -11.52
C LEU A 120 3.64 -2.45 -12.38
N LEU A 121 4.19 -1.27 -12.06
CA LEU A 121 3.90 -0.03 -12.77
C LEU A 121 5.02 0.33 -13.75
N THR A 122 4.65 0.58 -15.01
CA THR A 122 5.55 1.14 -16.02
C THR A 122 5.82 2.63 -15.74
N LYS A 123 6.80 3.21 -16.43
CA LYS A 123 7.09 4.65 -16.32
C LYS A 123 5.87 5.53 -16.65
N ASN A 124 5.06 5.13 -17.64
CA ASN A 124 3.84 5.84 -18.01
C ASN A 124 2.76 5.70 -16.93
N ASP A 125 2.60 4.51 -16.36
CA ASP A 125 1.63 4.30 -15.27
C ASP A 125 1.99 5.12 -14.05
N LYS A 126 3.27 5.20 -13.69
CA LYS A 126 3.74 6.04 -12.59
C LYS A 126 3.40 7.51 -12.81
N HIS A 127 3.51 8.01 -14.05
CA HIS A 127 3.12 9.37 -14.37
C HIS A 127 1.60 9.60 -14.16
N LYS A 128 0.76 8.70 -14.67
CA LYS A 128 -0.70 8.76 -14.49
C LYS A 128 -1.11 8.59 -13.03
N MET A 129 -0.52 7.61 -12.35
CA MET A 129 -0.71 7.35 -10.93
C MET A 129 -0.37 8.58 -10.10
N LYS A 130 0.76 9.24 -10.37
CA LYS A 130 1.14 10.48 -9.70
C LYS A 130 0.10 11.58 -9.90
N HIS A 131 -0.39 11.74 -11.13
CA HIS A 131 -1.42 12.72 -11.44
C HIS A 131 -2.72 12.46 -10.65
N HIS A 132 -3.22 11.22 -10.66
CA HIS A 132 -4.41 10.85 -9.91
C HIS A 132 -4.20 10.92 -8.40
N TYR A 133 -3.03 10.53 -7.90
CA TYR A 133 -2.66 10.63 -6.48
C TYR A 133 -2.70 12.08 -6.00
N GLN A 134 -2.12 13.02 -6.75
CA GLN A 134 -2.13 14.45 -6.42
C GLN A 134 -3.55 15.04 -6.39
N LYS A 135 -4.42 14.55 -7.28
CA LYS A 135 -5.84 14.94 -7.34
C LYS A 135 -6.74 14.17 -6.37
N GLN A 136 -6.19 13.22 -5.62
CA GLN A 136 -6.94 12.33 -4.73
C GLN A 136 -8.00 11.48 -5.47
N GLU A 137 -7.76 11.21 -6.75
CA GLU A 137 -8.57 10.41 -7.66
C GLU A 137 -8.26 8.91 -7.45
N ILE A 138 -8.63 8.40 -6.27
CA ILE A 138 -8.25 7.04 -5.83
C ILE A 138 -8.81 5.95 -6.75
N GLY A 139 -10.02 6.12 -7.28
CA GLY A 139 -10.62 5.14 -8.19
C GLY A 139 -9.79 4.98 -9.46
N GLN A 140 -9.40 6.10 -10.06
CA GLN A 140 -8.60 6.14 -11.28
C GLN A 140 -7.18 5.61 -11.04
N ALA A 141 -6.59 5.90 -9.87
CA ALA A 141 -5.34 5.30 -9.43
C ALA A 141 -5.44 3.77 -9.31
N MET A 142 -6.54 3.26 -8.75
CA MET A 142 -6.79 1.83 -8.61
C MET A 142 -6.95 1.13 -9.95
N ASP A 143 -7.66 1.74 -10.90
CA ASP A 143 -7.90 1.18 -12.22
C ASP A 143 -6.59 0.88 -12.95
N ILE A 144 -5.56 1.72 -12.75
CA ILE A 144 -4.21 1.49 -13.28
C ILE A 144 -3.61 0.19 -12.70
N VAL A 145 -3.71 -0.02 -11.38
CA VAL A 145 -3.16 -1.20 -10.71
C VAL A 145 -3.90 -2.46 -11.15
N LEU A 146 -5.22 -2.43 -11.16
CA LEU A 146 -6.05 -3.56 -11.56
C LEU A 146 -5.78 -3.97 -13.02
N LYS A 147 -5.69 -2.98 -13.92
CA LYS A 147 -5.32 -3.23 -15.31
C LYS A 147 -3.97 -3.94 -15.41
N ARG A 148 -2.96 -3.51 -14.67
CA ARG A 148 -1.63 -4.15 -14.70
C ARG A 148 -1.63 -5.54 -14.10
N LEU A 149 -2.41 -5.78 -13.04
CA LEU A 149 -2.58 -7.11 -12.48
C LEU A 149 -3.28 -8.08 -13.44
N ASP A 150 -4.17 -7.56 -14.29
CA ASP A 150 -4.89 -8.36 -15.29
C ASP A 150 -4.02 -8.73 -16.51
N GLU A 151 -2.97 -7.94 -16.76
CA GLU A 151 -1.97 -8.20 -17.82
C GLU A 151 -0.87 -9.19 -17.38
N LYS A 152 -0.82 -9.58 -16.10
CA LYS A 152 0.18 -10.55 -15.59
C LYS A 152 -0.28 -11.99 -15.78
N ASP A 153 0.68 -12.89 -15.91
CA ASP A 153 0.44 -14.31 -15.80
C ASP A 153 -0.10 -14.67 -14.39
N PRO A 154 -0.81 -15.79 -14.24
CA PRO A 154 -1.44 -16.17 -12.97
C PRO A 154 -0.48 -16.25 -11.77
N GLU A 155 0.74 -16.72 -11.97
CA GLU A 155 1.73 -16.88 -10.88
C GLU A 155 2.23 -15.52 -10.39
N THR A 156 2.64 -14.66 -11.33
CA THR A 156 3.08 -13.29 -11.02
C THR A 156 1.96 -12.48 -10.38
N ARG A 157 0.72 -12.60 -10.88
CA ARG A 157 -0.45 -11.96 -10.27
C ARG A 157 -0.60 -12.42 -8.82
N ARG A 158 -0.58 -13.74 -8.59
CA ARG A 158 -0.73 -14.32 -7.26
C ARG A 158 0.35 -13.81 -6.30
N GLU A 159 1.62 -13.78 -6.72
CA GLU A 159 2.71 -13.24 -5.90
C GLU A 159 2.46 -11.77 -5.50
N ILE A 160 2.05 -10.93 -6.44
CA ILE A 160 1.78 -9.50 -6.19
C ILE A 160 0.60 -9.35 -5.23
N VAL A 161 -0.48 -10.10 -5.47
CA VAL A 161 -1.69 -10.09 -4.65
C VAL A 161 -1.41 -10.62 -3.24
N ASP A 162 -0.63 -11.70 -3.11
CA ASP A 162 -0.17 -12.26 -1.84
C ASP A 162 0.67 -11.26 -1.05
N TYR A 163 1.56 -10.54 -1.72
CA TYR A 163 2.37 -9.49 -1.09
C TYR A 163 1.51 -8.42 -0.41
N PHE A 164 0.38 -8.05 -1.03
CA PHE A 164 -0.58 -7.12 -0.44
C PHE A 164 -1.56 -7.77 0.55
N GLY A 165 -1.40 -9.07 0.86
CA GLY A 165 -2.24 -9.83 1.78
C GLY A 165 -3.57 -10.29 1.18
N LEU A 166 -3.69 -10.34 -0.15
CA LEU A 166 -4.95 -10.53 -0.87
C LEU A 166 -5.12 -11.92 -1.50
N GLY A 167 -4.12 -12.79 -1.37
CA GLY A 167 -4.04 -14.09 -2.06
C GLY A 167 -5.29 -14.93 -2.11
N LYS A 168 -5.79 -15.23 -0.91
CA LYS A 168 -6.98 -16.06 -0.67
C LYS A 168 -8.30 -15.36 -1.04
N HIS A 169 -8.22 -14.11 -1.47
CA HIS A 169 -9.37 -13.22 -1.68
C HIS A 169 -9.43 -12.65 -3.09
N ASP A 170 -8.45 -12.94 -3.96
CA ASP A 170 -8.49 -12.54 -5.36
C ASP A 170 -9.48 -13.42 -6.13
N PRO A 171 -10.51 -12.84 -6.78
CA PRO A 171 -11.50 -13.60 -7.52
C PRO A 171 -10.89 -14.51 -8.60
N LYS A 172 -9.84 -14.03 -9.29
CA LYS A 172 -9.17 -14.81 -10.35
C LYS A 172 -8.39 -16.00 -9.80
N ASN A 173 -7.73 -15.85 -8.65
CA ASN A 173 -7.12 -16.99 -7.96
C ASN A 173 -8.17 -18.04 -7.52
N ILE A 174 -9.35 -17.60 -7.05
CA ILE A 174 -10.43 -18.50 -6.63
C ILE A 174 -11.00 -19.26 -7.84
N GLU A 175 -11.15 -18.60 -8.98
CA GLU A 175 -11.65 -19.20 -10.22
C GLU A 175 -10.66 -20.24 -10.78
N LEU A 176 -9.36 -19.93 -10.81
CA LEU A 176 -8.30 -20.88 -11.19
C LEU A 176 -8.32 -22.13 -10.32
N LEU A 177 -8.38 -21.98 -8.99
CA LEU A 177 -8.43 -23.11 -8.05
C LEU A 177 -9.71 -23.94 -8.15
N ARG A 178 -10.79 -23.39 -8.73
CA ARG A 178 -12.04 -24.12 -8.99
C ARG A 178 -11.98 -24.91 -10.30
N ASN A 179 -11.26 -24.41 -11.30
CA ASN A 179 -11.13 -25.06 -12.60
C ASN A 179 -10.05 -26.15 -12.64
N GLU A 180 -9.18 -26.21 -11.61
CA GLU A 180 -8.18 -27.27 -11.41
C GLU A 180 -8.69 -28.48 -10.58
N LYS A 181 -9.96 -28.47 -10.15
CA LYS A 181 -10.63 -29.58 -9.44
C LYS A 181 -11.68 -30.25 -10.32
#